data_AF-A0A7J9R6Z2-F1
#
_entry.id   AF-A0A7J9R6Z2-F1
#
_cell.length_a   1.000
_cell.length_b   1.000
_cell.length_c   1.000
_cell.angle_alpha   90.00
_cell.angle_beta   90.00
_cell.angle_gamma   90.00
#
_symmetry.space_group_name_H-M   'P 1'
#
loop_
_entity.id
_entity.type
_entity.pdbx_description
1 polymer ?
#
loop_
_entity_poly.entity_id
_entity_poly.type
_entity_poly.pdbx_seq_one_letter_code
_entity_poly.pdbx_strand_id
1 'polypeptide(L)'
;KLPAYMIEAFKSTLEELIYTDVIVLVIDVSDSLFDFKKKFASCMRTLSEVGVERDVVIFVLNKSDLASNYEINEKVKILNLQDSKKWIAVSALVGKNLNELKILVKNIIENQSSSNYNNKIVKEFKDPYGN
;
A
#
# COMPACT_ATOMS: atom_id res chain seq x y z
N LYS A 1 1.06 -2.96 -29.40
CA LYS A 1 1.70 -3.96 -28.49
C LYS A 1 2.88 -3.25 -27.83
N LEU A 2 3.06 -3.34 -26.51
CA LEU A 2 4.21 -2.71 -25.85
C LEU A 2 5.52 -3.38 -26.34
N PRO A 3 6.59 -2.61 -26.58
CA PRO A 3 7.89 -3.17 -26.96
C PRO A 3 8.45 -4.10 -25.88
N ALA A 4 9.22 -5.12 -26.26
CA ALA A 4 9.77 -6.11 -25.33
C ALA A 4 10.63 -5.47 -24.22
N TYR A 5 11.52 -4.53 -24.58
CA TYR A 5 12.36 -3.80 -23.63
C TYR A 5 11.53 -3.02 -22.59
N MET A 6 10.35 -2.53 -22.97
CA MET A 6 9.46 -1.79 -22.08
C MET A 6 8.76 -2.72 -21.08
N ILE A 7 8.45 -3.96 -21.50
CA ILE A 7 7.90 -4.98 -20.61
C ILE A 7 8.96 -5.43 -19.60
N GLU A 8 10.20 -5.63 -20.03
CA GLU A 8 11.32 -5.99 -19.14
C GLU A 8 11.62 -4.89 -18.12
N ALA A 9 11.73 -3.64 -18.57
CA ALA A 9 11.92 -2.50 -17.67
C ALA A 9 10.80 -2.40 -16.62
N PHE A 10 9.55 -2.60 -17.03
CA PHE A 10 8.41 -2.56 -16.11
C PHE A 10 8.46 -3.68 -15.07
N LYS A 11 8.85 -4.90 -15.48
CA LYS A 11 9.03 -6.03 -14.54
C LYS A 11 10.12 -5.73 -13.52
N SER A 12 11.26 -5.20 -13.94
CA SER A 12 12.36 -4.82 -13.03
C SER A 12 11.90 -3.81 -11.99
N THR A 13 11.15 -2.77 -12.38
CA THR A 13 10.61 -1.79 -11.43
C THR A 13 9.59 -2.41 -10.45
N LEU A 14 8.80 -3.39 -10.89
CA LEU A 14 7.88 -4.10 -9.99
C LEU A 14 8.64 -5.02 -9.01
N GLU A 15 9.71 -5.67 -9.46
CA GLU A 15 10.56 -6.52 -8.61
C GLU A 15 11.28 -5.68 -7.53
N GLU A 16 11.62 -4.42 -7.82
CA GLU A 16 12.19 -3.50 -6.83
C GLU A 16 11.23 -3.17 -5.66
N LEU A 17 9.92 -3.40 -5.81
CA LEU A 17 8.92 -3.09 -4.77
C LEU A 17 9.16 -3.87 -3.47
N ILE A 18 9.76 -5.06 -3.53
CA ILE A 18 10.03 -5.88 -2.33
C ILE A 18 11.03 -5.22 -1.37
N TYR A 19 11.81 -4.26 -1.86
CA TYR A 19 12.81 -3.54 -1.08
C TYR A 19 12.29 -2.19 -0.57
N THR A 20 11.04 -1.85 -0.82
CA THR A 20 10.45 -0.57 -0.41
C THR A 20 9.95 -0.62 1.03
N ASP A 21 10.21 0.45 1.79
CA ASP A 21 9.69 0.58 3.15
C ASP A 21 8.15 0.74 3.16
N VAL A 22 7.60 1.45 2.18
CA VAL A 22 6.18 1.75 2.07
C VAL A 22 5.72 1.77 0.62
N ILE A 23 4.57 1.14 0.37
CA ILE A 23 3.88 1.18 -0.91
C ILE A 23 2.55 1.91 -0.73
N VAL A 24 2.29 2.90 -1.58
CA VAL A 24 1.01 3.62 -1.60
C VAL A 24 0.18 3.10 -2.78
N LEU A 25 -0.81 2.25 -2.48
CA LEU A 25 -1.73 1.72 -3.48
C LEU A 25 -2.94 2.65 -3.63
N VAL A 26 -2.98 3.40 -4.72
CA VAL A 26 -4.07 4.33 -5.05
C VAL A 26 -5.23 3.60 -5.71
N ILE A 27 -6.43 3.77 -5.17
CA ILE A 27 -7.66 3.12 -5.61
C ILE A 27 -8.70 4.19 -5.92
N ASP A 28 -9.31 4.13 -7.09
CA ASP A 28 -10.32 5.09 -7.52
C ASP A 28 -11.71 4.76 -6.93
N VAL A 29 -12.23 5.59 -6.04
CA VAL A 29 -13.56 5.38 -5.45
C VAL A 29 -14.71 5.76 -6.36
N SER A 30 -14.46 6.40 -7.50
CA SER A 30 -15.52 6.69 -8.48
C SER A 30 -15.81 5.51 -9.41
N ASP A 31 -14.96 4.47 -9.40
CA ASP A 31 -15.17 3.28 -10.24
C ASP A 31 -16.48 2.56 -9.90
N SER A 32 -17.09 1.96 -10.92
CA SER A 32 -18.18 1.00 -10.75
C SER A 32 -17.76 -0.12 -9.79
N LEU A 33 -18.71 -0.74 -9.09
CA LEU A 33 -18.37 -1.81 -8.14
C LEU A 33 -17.61 -2.97 -8.80
N PHE A 34 -17.95 -3.28 -10.05
CA PHE A 34 -17.27 -4.31 -10.83
C PHE A 34 -15.81 -3.93 -11.12
N ASP A 35 -15.58 -2.74 -11.69
CA ASP A 35 -14.25 -2.28 -12.06
C ASP A 35 -13.37 -2.06 -10.84
N PHE A 36 -13.94 -1.52 -9.76
CA PHE A 36 -13.28 -1.32 -8.48
C PHE A 36 -12.71 -2.63 -7.94
N LYS A 37 -13.53 -3.68 -7.85
CA LYS A 37 -13.10 -5.02 -7.40
C LYS A 37 -12.06 -5.62 -8.34
N LYS A 38 -12.30 -5.54 -9.66
CA LYS A 38 -11.42 -6.11 -10.68
C LYS A 38 -10.03 -5.48 -10.64
N LYS A 39 -9.95 -4.14 -10.62
CA LYS A 39 -8.69 -3.39 -10.56
C LYS A 39 -7.95 -3.69 -9.26
N PHE A 40 -8.63 -3.65 -8.12
CA PHE A 40 -8.03 -3.98 -6.83
C PHE A 40 -7.45 -5.40 -6.80
N ALA A 41 -8.23 -6.40 -7.22
CA ALA A 41 -7.78 -7.79 -7.26
C ALA A 41 -6.58 -7.97 -8.20
N SER A 42 -6.58 -7.29 -9.35
CA SER A 42 -5.44 -7.32 -10.27
C SER A 42 -4.18 -6.72 -9.63
N CYS A 43 -4.28 -5.56 -8.97
CA CYS A 43 -3.14 -4.94 -8.28
C CYS A 43 -2.61 -5.83 -7.16
N MET A 44 -3.49 -6.36 -6.30
CA MET A 44 -3.09 -7.24 -5.20
C MET A 44 -2.44 -8.52 -5.68
N ARG A 45 -2.93 -9.10 -6.79
CA ARG A 45 -2.30 -10.26 -7.42
C ARG A 45 -0.88 -9.91 -7.88
N THR A 46 -0.69 -8.81 -8.59
CA THR A 46 0.65 -8.39 -9.06
C THR A 46 1.61 -8.15 -7.90
N LEU A 47 1.17 -7.47 -6.83
CA LEU A 47 1.99 -7.28 -5.62
C LEU A 47 2.36 -8.62 -4.98
N SER A 48 1.41 -9.55 -4.88
CA SER A 48 1.67 -10.90 -4.36
C SER A 48 2.62 -11.71 -5.24
N GLU A 49 2.53 -11.58 -6.57
CA GLU A 49 3.39 -12.29 -7.53
C GLU A 49 4.86 -11.86 -7.42
N VAL A 50 5.11 -10.58 -7.13
CA VAL A 50 6.48 -10.09 -6.90
C VAL A 50 6.97 -10.31 -5.46
N GLY A 51 6.10 -10.77 -4.54
CA GLY A 51 6.48 -11.06 -3.16
C GLY A 51 6.34 -9.88 -2.19
N VAL A 52 5.57 -8.86 -2.54
CA VAL A 52 5.28 -7.73 -1.63
C VAL A 52 4.33 -8.18 -0.52
N GLU A 53 4.74 -7.93 0.72
CA GLU A 53 3.92 -8.14 1.91
C GLU A 53 2.80 -7.09 2.01
N ARG A 54 1.59 -7.51 2.39
CA ARG A 54 0.42 -6.61 2.44
C ARG A 54 0.57 -5.48 3.47
N ASP A 55 1.39 -5.70 4.47
CA ASP A 55 1.62 -4.83 5.60
C ASP A 55 2.52 -3.64 5.28
N VAL A 56 3.31 -3.65 4.22
CA VAL A 56 3.99 -2.42 3.75
C VAL A 56 3.07 -1.55 2.87
N VAL A 57 1.84 -2.01 2.58
CA VAL A 57 0.90 -1.32 1.69
C VAL A 57 -0.06 -0.40 2.46
N ILE A 58 -0.13 0.85 2.02
CA ILE A 58 -1.14 1.84 2.41
C ILE A 58 -2.17 1.95 1.29
N PHE A 59 -3.44 1.73 1.61
CA PHE A 59 -4.55 1.80 0.67
C PHE A 59 -5.14 3.21 0.62
N VAL A 60 -4.97 3.90 -0.49
CA VAL A 60 -5.43 5.27 -0.67
C VAL A 60 -6.66 5.29 -1.56
N LEU A 61 -7.83 5.47 -0.94
CA LEU A 61 -9.12 5.59 -1.62
C LEU A 61 -9.26 7.02 -2.18
N ASN A 62 -8.72 7.22 -3.39
CA ASN A 62 -8.67 8.51 -4.07
C ASN A 62 -9.98 8.84 -4.81
N LYS A 63 -10.16 10.13 -5.13
CA LYS A 63 -11.38 10.75 -5.68
C LYS A 63 -12.57 10.73 -4.72
N SER A 64 -12.30 10.83 -3.42
CA SER A 64 -13.34 10.88 -2.37
C SER A 64 -14.24 12.12 -2.41
N ASP A 65 -13.97 13.08 -3.28
CA ASP A 65 -14.86 14.18 -3.64
C ASP A 65 -16.04 13.73 -4.51
N LEU A 66 -15.92 12.59 -5.20
CA LEU A 66 -16.94 12.03 -6.09
C LEU A 66 -17.79 10.93 -5.43
N ALA A 67 -17.60 10.66 -4.14
CA ALA A 67 -18.31 9.60 -3.43
C ALA A 67 -18.74 10.07 -2.04
N SER A 68 -19.89 9.60 -1.60
CA SER A 68 -20.38 9.82 -0.24
C SER A 68 -19.55 9.00 0.78
N ASN A 69 -19.59 9.42 2.04
CA ASN A 69 -18.97 8.65 3.13
C ASN A 69 -19.55 7.22 3.23
N TYR A 70 -20.83 7.05 2.90
CA TYR A 70 -21.47 5.73 2.87
C TYR A 70 -20.83 4.83 1.80
N GLU A 71 -20.70 5.32 0.56
CA GLU A 71 -20.08 4.56 -0.54
C GLU A 71 -18.61 4.21 -0.26
N ILE A 72 -17.86 5.15 0.32
CA ILE A 72 -16.47 4.92 0.74
C ILE A 72 -16.43 3.79 1.79
N ASN A 73 -17.29 3.86 2.82
CA ASN A 73 -17.32 2.84 3.87
C ASN A 73 -17.72 1.46 3.33
N GLU A 74 -18.69 1.38 2.43
CA GLU A 74 -19.06 0.13 1.75
C GLU A 74 -17.88 -0.44 0.95
N LYS A 75 -17.16 0.41 0.21
CA LYS A 75 -15.95 0.00 -0.52
C LYS A 75 -14.85 -0.51 0.42
N VAL A 76 -14.63 0.13 1.57
CA VAL A 76 -13.69 -0.35 2.60
C VAL A 76 -14.09 -1.73 3.12
N LYS A 77 -15.39 -1.97 3.37
CA LYS A 77 -15.91 -3.30 3.76
C LYS A 77 -15.64 -4.35 2.69
N ILE A 78 -15.97 -4.03 1.44
CA ILE A 78 -15.78 -4.92 0.29
C ILE A 78 -14.31 -5.37 0.13
N LEU A 79 -13.37 -4.49 0.45
CA LEU A 79 -11.93 -4.78 0.37
C LEU A 79 -11.34 -5.40 1.65
N ASN A 80 -12.18 -5.66 2.67
CA ASN A 80 -11.77 -6.11 4.00
C ASN A 80 -10.68 -5.20 4.61
N LEU A 81 -10.87 -3.89 4.51
CA LEU A 81 -9.95 -2.87 5.04
C LEU A 81 -10.42 -2.27 6.37
N GLN A 82 -11.57 -2.72 6.91
CA GLN A 82 -12.18 -2.19 8.14
C GLN A 82 -11.22 -2.23 9.34
N ASP A 83 -10.51 -3.34 9.51
CA ASP A 83 -9.60 -3.54 10.64
C ASP A 83 -8.17 -3.01 10.37
N SER A 84 -7.92 -2.51 9.16
CA SER A 84 -6.61 -1.99 8.78
C SER A 84 -6.49 -0.52 9.15
N LYS A 85 -5.48 -0.18 9.96
CA LYS A 85 -5.07 1.22 10.17
C LYS A 85 -4.32 1.82 8.97
N LYS A 86 -4.19 1.07 7.87
CA LYS A 86 -3.38 1.42 6.69
C LYS A 86 -4.23 1.80 5.49
N TRP A 87 -5.37 2.46 5.70
CA TRP A 87 -6.12 3.06 4.60
C TRP A 87 -6.55 4.49 4.92
N ILE A 88 -6.73 5.28 3.87
CA ILE A 88 -7.25 6.65 3.98
C ILE A 88 -8.00 7.04 2.70
N ALA A 89 -9.14 7.69 2.86
CA ALA A 89 -9.85 8.32 1.74
C ALA A 89 -9.29 9.72 1.48
N VAL A 90 -8.93 10.01 0.24
CA VAL A 90 -8.35 11.29 -0.18
C VAL A 90 -9.02 11.83 -1.43
N SER A 91 -8.87 13.12 -1.69
CA SER A 91 -9.04 13.64 -3.04
C SER A 91 -7.76 14.36 -3.42
N ALA A 92 -6.99 13.75 -4.32
CA ALA A 92 -5.80 14.40 -4.86
C ALA A 92 -6.14 15.67 -5.65
N LEU A 93 -7.35 15.76 -6.22
CA LEU A 93 -7.79 16.91 -7.01
C LEU A 93 -8.04 18.15 -6.14
N VAL A 94 -8.80 18.01 -5.06
CA VAL A 94 -9.15 19.13 -4.18
C VAL A 94 -8.24 19.24 -2.94
N GLY A 95 -7.28 18.32 -2.79
CA GLY A 95 -6.34 18.29 -1.67
C GLY A 95 -6.89 17.70 -0.37
N LYS A 96 -8.10 17.12 -0.38
CA LYS A 96 -8.74 16.53 0.80
C LYS A 96 -7.89 15.38 1.35
N ASN A 97 -7.62 15.44 2.67
CA ASN A 97 -6.91 14.43 3.45
C ASN A 97 -5.46 14.14 3.02
N LEU A 98 -4.83 15.01 2.22
CA LEU A 98 -3.43 14.78 1.80
C LEU A 98 -2.41 15.00 2.93
N ASN A 99 -2.69 15.87 3.89
CA ASN A 99 -1.80 16.06 5.04
C ASN A 99 -1.85 14.85 5.98
N GLU A 100 -3.03 14.29 6.17
CA GLU A 100 -3.28 13.08 6.95
C GLU A 100 -2.59 11.88 6.28
N LEU A 101 -2.62 11.78 4.95
CA LEU A 101 -1.85 10.78 4.21
C LEU A 101 -0.34 10.94 4.46
N LYS A 102 0.20 12.17 4.42
CA LYS A 102 1.63 12.41 4.73
C LYS A 102 1.98 11.98 6.15
N ILE A 103 1.14 12.30 7.13
CA ILE A 103 1.32 11.89 8.53
C ILE A 103 1.26 10.36 8.65
N LEU A 104 0.33 9.70 7.98
CA LEU A 104 0.21 8.24 7.98
C LEU A 104 1.47 7.57 7.42
N VAL A 105 1.97 8.04 6.27
CA VAL A 105 3.22 7.55 5.67
C VAL A 105 4.40 7.75 6.63
N LYS A 106 4.53 8.95 7.20
CA LYS A 106 5.58 9.27 8.18
C LYS A 106 5.56 8.30 9.36
N ASN A 107 4.38 8.10 9.97
CA ASN A 107 4.22 7.21 11.12
C ASN A 107 4.61 5.76 10.79
N ILE A 108 4.32 5.28 9.57
CA ILE A 108 4.69 3.92 9.17
C ILE A 108 6.21 3.77 9.06
N ILE A 109 6.88 4.72 8.42
CA ILE A 109 8.35 4.73 8.27
C ILE A 109 9.04 4.81 9.64
N GLU A 110 8.55 5.67 10.55
CA GLU A 110 9.11 5.81 11.90
C GLU A 110 8.93 4.54 12.76
N ASN A 111 7.77 3.88 12.66
CA ASN A 111 7.51 2.62 13.36
C ASN A 111 8.38 1.46 12.83
N GLN A 112 8.62 1.40 11.52
CA GLN A 112 9.52 0.41 10.92
C GLN A 112 10.97 0.63 11.36
N SER A 113 11.42 1.88 11.42
CA SER A 113 12.78 2.23 11.90
C SER A 113 13.03 1.77 13.34
N SER A 114 12.03 1.90 14.20
CA SER A 114 12.10 1.48 15.61
C SER A 114 12.06 -0.05 15.76
N SER A 115 11.28 -0.74 14.93
CA SER A 115 11.21 -2.21 14.91
C SER A 115 12.48 -2.85 14.34
N ASN A 116 13.06 -2.25 13.29
CA ASN A 116 14.30 -2.72 12.67
C ASN A 116 15.52 -2.57 13.62
N TYR A 117 15.57 -1.49 14.40
CA TYR A 117 16.60 -1.31 15.44
C TYR A 117 16.50 -2.40 16.53
N ASN A 118 15.29 -2.66 17.03
CA ASN A 118 15.07 -3.69 18.04
C ASN A 118 15.37 -5.11 17.50
N ASN A 119 15.02 -5.40 16.26
CA ASN A 119 15.36 -6.68 15.63
C ASN A 119 16.86 -6.85 15.39
N LYS A 120 17.59 -5.77 15.08
CA LYS A 120 19.04 -5.78 14.95
C LYS A 120 19.72 -6.05 16.29
N ILE A 121 19.30 -5.35 17.35
CA ILE A 121 19.71 -5.60 18.73
C ILE A 121 19.41 -7.06 19.11
N VAL A 122 18.18 -7.54 18.96
CA VAL A 122 17.83 -8.92 19.35
C VAL A 122 18.63 -9.96 18.57
N LYS A 123 18.98 -9.73 17.29
CA LYS A 123 19.90 -10.61 16.54
C LYS A 123 21.33 -10.53 17.08
N GLU A 124 21.87 -9.35 17.34
CA GLU A 124 23.21 -9.16 17.93
C GLU A 124 23.32 -9.75 19.35
N PHE A 125 22.23 -9.74 20.13
CA PHE A 125 22.18 -10.32 21.49
C PHE A 125 21.76 -11.79 21.54
N LYS A 126 21.24 -12.36 20.44
CA LYS A 126 20.94 -13.81 20.35
C LYS A 126 22.10 -14.64 19.79
N ASP A 127 23.16 -13.99 19.31
CA ASP A 127 24.40 -14.65 18.92
C ASP A 127 25.67 -14.00 19.52
N PRO A 128 25.85 -14.02 20.86
CA PRO A 128 27.14 -13.71 21.46
C PRO A 128 28.10 -14.92 21.45
N TYR A 129 27.58 -16.13 21.17
CA TYR A 129 28.33 -17.39 21.16
C TYR A 129 27.72 -18.33 20.12
N GLY A 130 28.17 -18.21 18.87
CA GLY A 130 27.71 -19.04 17.77
C GLY A 130 27.91 -20.53 18.04
N ASN A 131 26.83 -21.29 17.85
CA ASN A 131 26.86 -22.74 17.64
C ASN A 131 26.37 -23.05 16.23
#